data_AF-A0A7G8INZ9-F1
#
_entry.id   AF-A0A7G8INZ9-F1
#
_cell.length_a   1.000
_cell.length_b   1.000
_cell.length_c   1.000
_cell.angle_alpha   90.00
_cell.angle_beta   90.00
_cell.angle_gamma   90.00
#
_symmetry.space_group_name_H-M   'P 1'
#
loop_
_entity.id
_entity.type
_entity.pdbx_description
1 polymer ?
#
loop_
_entity_poly.entity_id
_entity_poly.type
_entity_poly.pdbx_seq_one_letter_code
_entity_poly.pdbx_strand_id
1 'polypeptide(L)'
;MRLIQPLLLTLTASVAAAASVVVLTDGLTVWSSSLETDAMLSALVNGDHSATRSPHQSTDRASVRDTTSVYAISPDGYSIDPLLRVALLSQRPVRIVQPQGRTTCSTSEGAPVSPVTLRKLLRGTTEAWLHCGTAEGSVKVNGRTYQGIVHLINRGEGWIAVNEINMERYVASVVGAEMPSGWNEEALKAQAVAARSYGLVHLIRPASPDWNLGDTTRWQVYAGQASSTARSLKATEDTRGLVLSHQGGLVETLYAATQTIVEQAHGHLGASMSQHGAQKLAQQGLTYIQILERYYNGAILARIRRDG
;
A
#
# COMPACT_ATOMS: atom_id res chain seq x y z
N MET A 1 19.18 1.13 60.95
CA MET A 1 18.09 1.60 61.84
C MET A 1 18.11 3.12 61.89
N ARG A 2 17.24 3.77 61.11
CA ARG A 2 16.64 5.10 61.36
C ARG A 2 15.70 5.38 60.19
N LEU A 3 14.41 5.23 60.47
CA LEU A 3 13.28 5.58 59.61
C LEU A 3 13.17 7.10 59.50
N ILE A 4 12.81 7.60 58.32
CA ILE A 4 12.17 8.92 58.16
C ILE A 4 10.97 8.71 57.24
N GLN A 5 9.79 9.07 57.75
CA GLN A 5 8.47 8.95 57.11
C GLN A 5 8.25 9.95 55.95
N PRO A 6 7.30 9.68 55.04
CA PRO A 6 6.96 10.55 53.93
C PRO A 6 5.92 11.61 54.31
N LEU A 7 6.04 12.82 53.77
CA LEU A 7 5.05 13.88 53.90
C LEU A 7 4.08 13.82 52.70
N LEU A 8 2.82 13.50 52.97
CA LEU A 8 1.68 13.75 52.07
C LEU A 8 1.34 15.25 52.12
N LEU A 9 1.14 15.88 50.96
CA LEU A 9 0.36 17.11 50.85
C LEU A 9 -0.65 16.98 49.71
N THR A 10 -1.93 17.06 50.06
CA THR A 10 -3.09 17.07 49.16
C THR A 10 -3.52 18.49 48.82
N LEU A 11 -3.84 18.69 47.53
CA LEU A 11 -4.75 19.64 46.86
C LEU A 11 -5.09 21.01 47.50
N THR A 12 -4.94 22.06 46.67
CA THR A 12 -6.03 23.02 46.41
C THR A 12 -6.00 23.48 44.94
N ALA A 13 -7.19 23.59 44.34
CA ALA A 13 -7.44 24.01 42.97
C ALA A 13 -7.63 25.54 42.83
N SER A 14 -7.59 25.97 41.56
CA SER A 14 -8.13 27.22 40.97
C SER A 14 -7.27 28.48 41.06
N VAL A 15 -6.91 29.05 39.90
CA VAL A 15 -7.47 30.31 39.35
C VAL A 15 -7.07 30.41 37.87
N ALA A 16 -8.03 30.83 37.04
CA ALA A 16 -7.88 31.11 35.62
C ALA A 16 -6.96 32.31 35.35
N ALA A 17 -6.10 32.20 34.34
CA ALA A 17 -5.47 33.36 33.70
C ALA A 17 -5.57 33.16 32.18
N ALA A 18 -6.45 33.93 31.55
CA ALA A 18 -6.42 34.16 30.12
C ALA A 18 -5.19 35.02 29.79
N ALA A 19 -4.30 34.50 28.95
CA ALA A 19 -3.25 35.27 28.33
C ALA A 19 -3.29 35.02 26.83
N SER A 20 -3.78 36.02 26.11
CA SER A 20 -3.61 36.15 24.67
C SER A 20 -2.11 36.23 24.37
N VAL A 21 -1.57 35.28 23.62
CA VAL A 21 -0.20 35.35 23.11
C VAL A 21 -0.27 35.57 21.60
N VAL A 22 0.34 36.69 21.21
CA VAL A 22 0.57 37.20 19.88
C VAL A 22 1.30 36.16 19.03
N VAL A 23 0.74 35.85 17.85
CA VAL A 23 1.38 35.02 16.82
C VAL A 23 2.51 35.83 16.20
N LEU A 24 3.76 35.45 16.51
CA LEU A 24 4.94 35.79 15.72
C LEU A 24 5.10 34.72 14.65
N THR A 25 4.88 35.11 13.40
CA THR A 25 5.05 34.26 12.22
C THR A 25 6.53 34.14 11.89
N ASP A 26 7.12 32.98 12.16
CA ASP A 26 8.33 32.53 11.47
C ASP A 26 8.02 31.24 10.70
N GLY A 27 8.36 31.27 9.42
CA GLY A 27 7.97 30.30 8.41
C GLY A 27 8.45 28.89 8.69
N LEU A 28 7.55 28.04 9.16
CA LEU A 28 7.60 26.60 9.00
C LEU A 28 6.43 26.22 8.09
N THR A 29 6.74 25.79 6.87
CA THR A 29 5.80 25.15 5.96
C THR A 29 5.43 23.77 6.51
N VAL A 30 4.51 23.75 7.45
CA VAL A 30 3.77 22.56 7.86
C VAL A 30 2.84 22.19 6.69
N TRP A 31 3.11 21.07 6.03
CA TRP A 31 2.15 20.48 5.10
C TRP A 31 0.96 19.95 5.89
N SER A 32 -0.22 20.54 5.69
CA SER A 32 -1.48 20.02 6.22
C SER A 32 -1.93 18.82 5.37
N SER A 33 -1.45 17.62 5.69
CA SER A 33 -1.85 16.37 5.03
C SER A 33 -3.24 15.86 5.45
N SER A 34 -3.95 16.57 6.33
CA SER A 34 -5.24 16.10 6.88
C SER A 34 -6.43 16.31 5.94
N LEU A 35 -6.35 17.27 5.00
CA LEU A 35 -7.49 17.59 4.11
C LEU A 35 -7.56 16.67 2.88
N GLU A 36 -6.44 16.08 2.44
CA GLU A 36 -6.42 15.15 1.29
C GLU A 36 -6.78 13.71 1.69
N THR A 37 -6.45 13.28 2.91
CA THR A 37 -6.82 11.94 3.41
C THR A 37 -8.32 11.81 3.69
N ASP A 38 -8.96 12.84 4.23
CA ASP A 38 -10.40 12.84 4.49
C ASP A 38 -11.21 12.95 3.20
N ALA A 39 -10.71 13.72 2.22
CA ALA A 39 -11.29 13.78 0.89
C ALA A 39 -11.18 12.43 0.16
N MET A 40 -10.02 11.75 0.22
CA MET A 40 -9.87 10.39 -0.32
C MET A 40 -10.76 9.36 0.40
N LEU A 41 -10.95 9.46 1.72
CA LEU A 41 -11.85 8.56 2.46
C LEU A 41 -13.31 8.78 2.06
N SER A 42 -13.74 10.04 1.94
CA SER A 42 -15.13 10.37 1.54
C SER A 42 -15.43 10.00 0.08
N ALA A 43 -14.43 10.09 -0.80
CA ALA A 43 -14.50 9.77 -2.23
C ALA A 43 -14.33 8.26 -2.55
N LEU A 44 -14.32 7.40 -1.52
CA LEU A 44 -14.31 5.95 -1.68
C LEU A 44 -15.55 5.30 -1.03
N VAL A 45 -16.33 6.06 -0.25
CA VAL A 45 -17.31 5.52 0.74
C VAL A 45 -18.76 5.99 0.51
N ASN A 46 -19.07 6.71 -0.57
CA ASN A 46 -20.47 7.08 -0.85
C ASN A 46 -21.24 5.94 -1.55
N GLY A 47 -21.75 5.01 -0.74
CA GLY A 47 -22.90 4.18 -1.09
C GLY A 47 -24.19 4.97 -0.86
N ASP A 48 -24.82 5.46 -1.92
CA ASP A 48 -26.08 6.19 -1.83
C ASP A 48 -27.21 5.29 -1.31
N HIS A 49 -27.62 5.53 -0.06
CA HIS A 49 -28.88 5.06 0.49
C HIS A 49 -29.92 6.17 0.40
N SER A 50 -30.65 6.22 -0.72
CA SER A 50 -31.87 7.04 -0.81
C SER A 50 -32.96 6.32 -1.61
N ALA A 51 -33.94 5.76 -0.89
CA ALA A 51 -35.23 5.39 -1.46
C ALA A 51 -36.33 5.66 -0.43
N THR A 52 -36.97 6.82 -0.62
CA THR A 52 -38.24 7.24 -0.02
C THR A 52 -39.33 6.23 -0.36
N ARG A 53 -40.02 5.71 0.66
CA ARG A 53 -41.22 4.87 0.53
C ARG A 53 -42.46 5.74 0.26
N SER A 54 -43.29 5.32 -0.69
CA SER A 54 -44.75 5.29 -0.52
C SER A 54 -45.42 4.28 -1.49
N PRO A 55 -46.59 3.72 -1.15
CA PRO A 55 -47.02 2.39 -1.63
C PRO A 55 -48.15 2.44 -2.67
N HIS A 56 -48.17 1.49 -3.62
CA HIS A 56 -49.42 0.97 -4.19
C HIS A 56 -49.30 -0.47 -4.73
N GLN A 57 -50.43 -1.17 -4.59
CA GLN A 57 -50.77 -2.60 -4.70
C GLN A 57 -50.51 -3.29 -6.06
N SER A 58 -50.01 -4.54 -6.04
CA SER A 58 -50.65 -5.82 -6.46
C SER A 58 -50.72 -6.05 -7.99
N THR A 59 -50.38 -7.18 -8.62
CA THR A 59 -50.54 -8.62 -8.31
C THR A 59 -49.59 -9.48 -9.17
N ASP A 60 -49.38 -10.72 -8.72
CA ASP A 60 -49.16 -11.98 -9.47
C ASP A 60 -47.77 -12.51 -9.90
N ARG A 61 -47.58 -13.77 -9.45
CA ARG A 61 -46.83 -14.93 -9.98
C ARG A 61 -45.30 -14.88 -10.14
N ALA A 62 -44.67 -15.50 -9.13
CA ALA A 62 -43.62 -16.52 -9.23
C ALA A 62 -42.52 -16.32 -10.29
N SER A 63 -41.41 -15.74 -9.87
CA SER A 63 -40.08 -16.14 -10.33
C SER A 63 -39.18 -16.33 -9.11
N VAL A 64 -38.46 -17.45 -9.12
CA VAL A 64 -37.40 -17.80 -8.17
C VAL A 64 -36.41 -16.63 -8.12
N ARG A 65 -36.25 -15.99 -6.96
CA ARG A 65 -35.24 -14.94 -6.77
C ARG A 65 -33.86 -15.58 -6.76
N ASP A 66 -33.20 -15.52 -7.90
CA ASP A 66 -31.75 -15.65 -8.04
C ASP A 66 -31.10 -14.47 -7.30
N THR A 67 -30.75 -14.68 -6.02
CA THR A 67 -29.93 -13.76 -5.24
C THR A 67 -28.47 -13.92 -5.62
N THR A 68 -28.12 -13.48 -6.82
CA THR A 68 -26.73 -13.35 -7.26
C THR A 68 -26.55 -12.01 -7.97
N SER A 69 -26.94 -10.91 -7.32
CA SER A 69 -26.54 -9.56 -7.75
C SER A 69 -25.09 -9.32 -7.32
N VAL A 70 -24.17 -10.02 -7.97
CA VAL A 70 -22.79 -9.55 -8.10
C VAL A 70 -22.91 -8.30 -8.96
N TYR A 71 -22.65 -7.13 -8.38
CA TYR A 71 -22.46 -5.93 -9.19
C TYR A 71 -21.46 -6.29 -10.28
N ALA A 72 -21.91 -6.28 -11.54
CA ALA A 72 -21.05 -6.56 -12.68
C ALA A 72 -19.99 -5.47 -12.73
N ILE A 73 -18.84 -5.73 -12.09
CA ILE A 73 -17.68 -4.86 -12.19
C ILE A 73 -17.22 -4.96 -13.64
N SER A 74 -17.56 -3.95 -14.45
CA SER A 74 -17.15 -3.92 -15.85
C SER A 74 -15.63 -4.08 -15.93
N PRO A 75 -15.11 -4.98 -16.79
CA PRO A 75 -13.68 -5.07 -17.06
C PRO A 75 -13.11 -3.75 -17.59
N ASP A 76 -13.96 -2.94 -18.22
CA ASP A 76 -13.58 -1.69 -18.92
C ASP A 76 -13.70 -0.44 -18.04
N GLY A 77 -13.95 -0.59 -16.74
CA GLY A 77 -14.07 0.54 -15.81
C GLY A 77 -12.72 1.24 -15.59
N TYR A 78 -12.67 2.56 -15.83
CA TYR A 78 -11.50 3.39 -15.54
C TYR A 78 -11.09 3.26 -14.07
N SER A 79 -9.90 2.71 -13.82
CA SER A 79 -9.29 2.62 -12.49
C SER A 79 -8.13 3.60 -12.39
N ILE A 80 -8.04 4.29 -11.25
CA ILE A 80 -6.82 5.03 -10.92
C ILE A 80 -5.66 4.07 -10.66
N ASP A 81 -4.45 4.56 -10.88
CA ASP A 81 -3.19 3.87 -10.64
C ASP A 81 -2.33 4.77 -9.73
N PRO A 82 -2.62 4.81 -8.41
CA PRO A 82 -1.97 5.75 -7.50
C PRO A 82 -0.48 5.42 -7.33
N LEU A 83 0.31 6.44 -6.99
CA LEU A 83 1.71 6.27 -6.64
C LEU A 83 1.85 5.69 -5.23
N LEU A 84 2.75 4.72 -5.08
CA LEU A 84 3.09 4.05 -3.83
C LEU A 84 4.58 4.28 -3.55
N ARG A 85 4.91 4.60 -2.29
CA ARG A 85 6.29 4.79 -1.81
C ARG A 85 6.72 3.57 -1.01
N VAL A 86 7.61 2.76 -1.58
CA VAL A 86 8.11 1.51 -0.99
C VAL A 86 9.52 1.71 -0.45
N ALA A 87 9.72 1.60 0.86
CA ALA A 87 11.04 1.62 1.45
C ALA A 87 11.81 0.33 1.11
N LEU A 88 12.98 0.49 0.50
CA LEU A 88 13.87 -0.59 0.10
C LEU A 88 14.73 -1.07 1.28
N LEU A 89 14.05 -1.53 2.33
CA LEU A 89 14.67 -2.00 3.58
C LEU A 89 15.60 -3.20 3.34
N SER A 90 15.27 -4.07 2.38
CA SER A 90 16.12 -5.18 1.93
C SER A 90 17.44 -4.73 1.29
N GLN A 91 17.52 -3.46 0.86
CA GLN A 91 18.69 -2.87 0.24
C GLN A 91 19.53 -2.05 1.25
N ARG A 92 19.27 -2.14 2.55
CA ARG A 92 20.13 -1.48 3.55
C ARG A 92 21.40 -2.30 3.82
N PRO A 93 22.57 -1.65 3.97
CA PRO A 93 22.81 -0.22 3.75
C PRO A 93 22.83 0.13 2.25
N VAL A 94 22.36 1.33 1.89
CA VAL A 94 22.43 1.83 0.50
C VAL A 94 23.87 2.21 0.18
N ARG A 95 24.54 1.40 -0.65
CA ARG A 95 25.96 1.58 -1.00
C ARG A 95 26.17 2.23 -2.36
N ILE A 96 25.29 1.91 -3.31
CA ILE A 96 25.39 2.40 -4.68
C ILE A 96 24.00 2.69 -5.24
N VAL A 97 23.87 3.84 -5.89
CA VAL A 97 22.67 4.28 -6.60
C VAL A 97 23.09 4.79 -7.97
N GLN A 98 22.46 4.27 -9.01
CA GLN A 98 22.77 4.57 -10.40
C GLN A 98 21.47 4.82 -11.16
N PRO A 99 21.06 6.09 -11.33
CA PRO A 99 20.02 6.44 -12.29
C PRO A 99 20.39 5.91 -13.69
N GLN A 100 19.42 5.35 -14.41
CA GLN A 100 19.63 4.76 -15.73
C GLN A 100 19.25 5.76 -16.84
N GLY A 101 19.82 5.55 -18.04
CA GLY A 101 19.59 6.44 -19.18
C GLY A 101 20.20 7.82 -18.98
N ARG A 102 19.44 8.88 -19.30
CA ARG A 102 19.86 10.29 -19.16
C ARG A 102 19.43 10.93 -17.83
N THR A 103 18.95 10.13 -16.88
CA THR A 103 18.46 10.64 -15.59
C THR A 103 19.60 10.87 -14.60
N THR A 104 19.41 11.79 -13.65
CA THR A 104 20.38 12.11 -12.61
C THR A 104 19.70 12.11 -11.24
N CYS A 105 20.49 12.30 -10.18
CA CYS A 105 19.94 12.62 -8.87
C CYS A 105 19.94 14.14 -8.68
N SER A 106 18.99 14.67 -7.93
CA SER A 106 18.91 16.07 -7.52
C SER A 106 18.57 16.21 -6.04
N THR A 107 18.83 17.38 -5.45
CA THR A 107 18.38 17.73 -4.09
C THR A 107 16.88 18.01 -4.05
N SER A 108 16.34 18.28 -2.86
CA SER A 108 14.98 18.82 -2.68
C SER A 108 14.72 20.11 -3.44
N GLU A 109 15.72 20.98 -3.58
CA GLU A 109 15.62 22.24 -4.34
C GLU A 109 15.84 22.04 -5.85
N GLY A 110 16.03 20.80 -6.32
CA GLY A 110 16.25 20.50 -7.73
C GLY A 110 17.70 20.67 -8.22
N ALA A 111 18.65 20.98 -7.33
CA ALA A 111 20.05 21.10 -7.72
C ALA A 111 20.63 19.72 -8.10
N PRO A 112 21.30 19.58 -9.25
CA PRO A 112 21.82 18.29 -9.70
C PRO A 112 22.95 17.79 -8.81
N VAL A 113 22.94 16.49 -8.51
CA VAL A 113 23.96 15.80 -7.71
C VAL A 113 24.77 14.88 -8.61
N SER A 114 26.06 15.21 -8.76
CA SER A 114 26.98 14.38 -9.55
C SER A 114 27.12 12.97 -8.96
N PRO A 115 27.42 11.94 -9.76
CA PRO A 115 27.66 10.59 -9.26
C PRO A 115 28.79 10.50 -8.22
N VAL A 116 29.80 11.37 -8.31
CA VAL A 116 30.91 11.45 -7.33
C VAL A 116 30.41 12.00 -6.00
N THR A 117 29.64 13.09 -6.05
CA THR A 117 29.01 13.70 -4.86
C THR A 117 28.07 12.71 -4.18
N LEU A 118 27.21 12.04 -4.96
CA LEU A 118 26.27 11.04 -4.46
C LEU A 118 26.99 9.92 -3.69
N ARG A 119 28.06 9.36 -4.26
CA ARG A 119 28.87 8.33 -3.57
C ARG A 119 29.49 8.83 -2.27
N LYS A 120 29.88 10.11 -2.20
CA LYS A 120 30.40 10.72 -0.97
C LYS A 120 29.29 10.85 0.07
N LEU A 121 28.12 11.33 -0.32
CA LEU A 121 26.94 11.48 0.55
C LEU A 121 26.49 10.14 1.14
N LEU A 122 26.40 9.09 0.31
CA LEU A 122 25.99 7.74 0.74
C LEU A 122 26.93 7.10 1.78
N ARG A 123 28.18 7.56 1.90
CA ARG A 123 29.13 7.11 2.93
C ARG A 123 29.01 7.88 4.25
N GLY A 124 28.34 9.03 4.25
CA GLY A 124 28.16 9.88 5.41
C GLY A 124 26.79 9.72 6.05
N THR A 125 26.61 10.38 7.20
CA THR A 125 25.35 10.47 7.94
C THR A 125 24.66 11.81 7.78
N THR A 126 25.12 12.66 6.85
CA THR A 126 24.53 13.96 6.58
C THR A 126 23.06 13.81 6.22
N GLU A 127 22.21 14.53 6.95
CA GLU A 127 20.79 14.62 6.65
C GLU A 127 20.59 15.21 5.26
N ALA A 128 19.79 14.52 4.46
CA ALA A 128 19.55 14.92 3.09
C ALA A 128 18.35 14.17 2.52
N TRP A 129 17.69 14.81 1.57
CA TRP A 129 16.67 14.24 0.72
C TRP A 129 17.08 14.42 -0.73
N LEU A 130 17.29 13.31 -1.44
CA LEU A 130 17.64 13.31 -2.85
C LEU A 130 16.58 12.60 -3.68
N HIS A 131 16.38 13.08 -4.90
CA HIS A 131 15.46 12.53 -5.90
C HIS A 131 16.30 11.93 -7.03
N CYS A 132 16.15 10.65 -7.33
CA CYS A 132 16.90 9.99 -8.40
C CYS A 132 15.93 9.39 -9.43
N GLY A 133 16.13 9.71 -10.70
CA GLY A 133 15.31 9.15 -11.79
C GLY A 133 14.11 10.01 -12.19
N THR A 134 13.18 9.40 -12.93
CA THR A 134 11.93 10.00 -13.42
C THR A 134 10.82 8.96 -13.37
N ALA A 135 9.55 9.35 -13.49
CA ALA A 135 8.41 8.44 -13.44
C ALA A 135 8.48 7.29 -14.48
N GLU A 136 9.04 7.56 -15.67
CA GLU A 136 9.24 6.56 -16.72
C GLU A 136 10.67 5.98 -16.76
N GLY A 137 11.54 6.43 -15.86
CA GLY A 137 12.91 6.00 -15.76
C GLY A 137 13.08 4.74 -14.92
N SER A 138 14.34 4.39 -14.70
CA SER A 138 14.71 3.38 -13.71
C SER A 138 15.98 3.78 -12.98
N VAL A 139 16.12 3.27 -11.76
CA VAL A 139 17.26 3.50 -10.89
C VAL A 139 17.75 2.16 -10.35
N LYS A 140 19.05 1.93 -10.42
CA LYS A 140 19.68 0.75 -9.86
C LYS A 140 20.20 1.06 -8.46
N VAL A 141 19.67 0.38 -7.46
CA VAL A 141 20.07 0.50 -6.04
C VAL A 141 20.72 -0.83 -5.65
N ASN A 142 21.96 -0.79 -5.17
CA ASN A 142 22.71 -1.99 -4.73
C ASN A 142 22.71 -3.17 -5.72
N GLY A 143 22.65 -2.88 -7.02
CA GLY A 143 22.64 -3.91 -8.06
C GLY A 143 21.25 -4.29 -8.58
N ARG A 144 20.17 -3.87 -7.90
CA ARG A 144 18.78 -4.17 -8.29
C ARG A 144 18.12 -2.95 -8.94
N THR A 145 17.43 -3.17 -10.05
CA THR A 145 16.76 -2.11 -10.82
C THR A 145 15.33 -1.91 -10.36
N TYR A 146 14.96 -0.65 -10.13
CA TYR A 146 13.64 -0.19 -9.74
C TYR A 146 13.10 0.78 -10.79
N GLN A 147 11.84 0.63 -11.18
CA GLN A 147 11.18 1.56 -12.10
C GLN A 147 10.64 2.77 -11.35
N GLY A 148 10.55 3.91 -12.02
CA GLY A 148 10.09 5.16 -11.43
C GLY A 148 11.20 5.90 -10.71
N ILE A 149 10.83 6.63 -9.67
CA ILE A 149 11.72 7.51 -8.92
C ILE A 149 12.21 6.78 -7.67
N VAL A 150 13.48 6.98 -7.32
CA VAL A 150 14.02 6.57 -6.03
C VAL A 150 14.41 7.80 -5.23
N HIS A 151 13.72 8.00 -4.11
CA HIS A 151 14.09 8.99 -3.10
C HIS A 151 15.17 8.39 -2.19
N LEU A 152 16.20 9.15 -1.87
CA LEU A 152 17.20 8.79 -0.87
C LEU A 152 17.02 9.72 0.32
N ILE A 153 16.69 9.15 1.46
CA ILE A 153 16.35 9.89 2.67
C ILE A 153 17.33 9.50 3.76
N ASN A 154 17.95 10.50 4.38
CA ASN A 154 18.76 10.32 5.57
C ASN A 154 18.32 11.33 6.63
N ARG A 155 17.94 10.82 7.82
CA ARG A 155 17.52 11.60 8.99
C ARG A 155 18.58 11.52 10.12
N GLY A 156 19.85 11.32 9.77
CA GLY A 156 20.97 11.16 10.70
C GLY A 156 21.31 9.71 11.05
N GLU A 157 20.38 8.78 10.82
CA GLU A 157 20.52 7.34 11.15
C GLU A 157 20.97 6.47 9.96
N GLY A 158 21.37 7.12 8.86
CA GLY A 158 21.81 6.47 7.63
C GLY A 158 20.74 6.45 6.54
N TRP A 159 21.18 6.10 5.33
CA TRP A 159 20.37 6.22 4.12
C TRP A 159 19.33 5.11 3.99
N ILE A 160 18.10 5.53 3.69
CA ILE A 160 17.00 4.68 3.22
C ILE A 160 16.70 5.09 1.78
N ALA A 161 16.62 4.10 0.89
CA ALA A 161 16.09 4.30 -0.45
C ALA A 161 14.59 4.00 -0.43
N VAL A 162 13.79 4.89 -1.01
CA VAL A 162 12.33 4.75 -1.13
C VAL A 162 11.97 4.82 -2.61
N ASN A 163 11.41 3.75 -3.15
CA ASN A 163 10.96 3.74 -4.54
C ASN A 163 9.52 4.24 -4.62
N GLU A 164 9.32 5.33 -5.34
CA GLU A 164 8.01 5.83 -5.75
C GLU A 164 7.63 5.26 -7.12
N ILE A 165 6.51 4.54 -7.16
CA ILE A 165 6.12 3.73 -8.30
C ILE A 165 4.58 3.63 -8.41
N ASN A 166 4.08 3.49 -9.63
CA ASN A 166 2.66 3.17 -9.88
C ASN A 166 2.26 1.84 -9.21
N MET A 167 1.06 1.83 -8.62
CA MET A 167 0.47 0.66 -7.96
C MET A 167 0.51 -0.59 -8.84
N GLU A 168 0.13 -0.50 -10.11
CA GLU A 168 0.08 -1.69 -10.98
C GLU A 168 1.48 -2.23 -11.31
N ARG A 169 2.49 -1.36 -11.44
CA ARG A 169 3.90 -1.80 -11.61
C ARG A 169 4.44 -2.45 -10.32
N TYR A 170 4.05 -1.93 -9.15
CA TYR A 170 4.35 -2.53 -7.86
C TYR A 170 3.73 -3.92 -7.73
N VAL A 171 2.43 -4.06 -8.00
CA VAL A 171 1.69 -5.33 -7.91
C VAL A 171 2.31 -6.39 -8.84
N ALA A 172 2.65 -6.03 -10.08
CA ALA A 172 3.29 -6.97 -11.01
C ALA A 172 4.66 -7.49 -10.51
N SER A 173 5.42 -6.64 -9.82
CA SER A 173 6.70 -6.99 -9.21
C SER A 173 6.50 -7.91 -7.99
N VAL A 174 5.51 -7.60 -7.13
CA VAL A 174 5.17 -8.43 -5.96
C VAL A 174 4.69 -9.81 -6.41
N VAL A 175 3.74 -9.89 -7.34
CA VAL A 175 3.22 -11.18 -7.84
C VAL A 175 4.35 -12.05 -8.39
N GLY A 176 5.26 -11.47 -9.17
CA GLY A 176 6.39 -12.23 -9.73
C GLY A 176 7.49 -12.59 -8.73
N ALA A 177 7.56 -11.90 -7.59
CA ALA A 177 8.50 -12.23 -6.52
C ALA A 177 7.94 -13.24 -5.51
N GLU A 178 6.62 -13.20 -5.28
CA GLU A 178 5.90 -14.04 -4.32
C GLU A 178 5.45 -15.37 -4.91
N MET A 179 5.11 -15.39 -6.20
CA MET A 179 4.56 -16.58 -6.85
C MET A 179 5.42 -17.08 -8.01
N PRO A 180 5.66 -18.41 -8.10
CA PRO A 180 6.35 -18.98 -9.24
C PRO A 180 5.63 -18.65 -10.56
N SER A 181 6.41 -18.14 -11.51
CA SER A 181 5.90 -17.70 -12.80
C SER A 181 5.37 -18.83 -13.68
N GLY A 182 5.31 -20.09 -13.24
CA GLY A 182 4.66 -21.21 -13.93
C GLY A 182 3.31 -21.65 -13.33
N TRP A 183 2.87 -21.06 -12.21
CA TRP A 183 1.61 -21.41 -11.55
C TRP A 183 0.35 -21.04 -12.34
N ASN A 184 -0.82 -21.51 -11.95
CA ASN A 184 -2.05 -21.22 -12.68
C ASN A 184 -2.34 -19.70 -12.72
N GLU A 185 -2.86 -19.21 -13.84
CA GLU A 185 -3.16 -17.78 -14.01
C GLU A 185 -4.19 -17.26 -13.00
N GLU A 186 -5.18 -18.08 -12.62
CA GLU A 186 -6.21 -17.69 -11.66
C GLU A 186 -5.62 -17.53 -10.25
N ALA A 187 -4.59 -18.31 -9.91
CA ALA A 187 -3.84 -18.12 -8.68
C ALA A 187 -3.02 -16.82 -8.71
N LEU A 188 -2.39 -16.49 -9.85
CA LEU A 188 -1.65 -15.23 -10.01
C LEU A 188 -2.58 -14.02 -9.94
N LYS A 189 -3.78 -14.10 -10.53
CA LYS A 189 -4.82 -13.06 -10.47
C LYS A 189 -5.31 -12.86 -9.04
N ALA A 190 -5.55 -13.94 -8.28
CA ALA A 190 -5.93 -13.85 -6.87
C ALA A 190 -4.83 -13.13 -6.05
N GLN A 191 -3.56 -13.46 -6.30
CA GLN A 191 -2.43 -12.78 -5.66
C GLN A 191 -2.33 -11.31 -6.08
N ALA A 192 -2.61 -10.96 -7.33
CA ALA A 192 -2.58 -9.57 -7.78
C ALA A 192 -3.62 -8.71 -7.02
N VAL A 193 -4.86 -9.20 -6.87
CA VAL A 193 -5.91 -8.52 -6.10
C VAL A 193 -5.53 -8.38 -4.63
N ALA A 194 -4.98 -9.43 -4.02
CA ALA A 194 -4.51 -9.37 -2.63
C ALA A 194 -3.34 -8.38 -2.48
N ALA A 195 -2.32 -8.45 -3.34
CA ALA A 195 -1.19 -7.53 -3.30
C ALA A 195 -1.63 -6.06 -3.43
N ARG A 196 -2.57 -5.78 -4.35
CA ARG A 196 -3.13 -4.43 -4.56
C ARG A 196 -3.90 -3.92 -3.34
N SER A 197 -4.74 -4.76 -2.75
CA SER A 197 -5.55 -4.40 -1.56
C SER A 197 -4.63 -4.04 -0.40
N TYR A 198 -3.61 -4.85 -0.14
CA TYR A 198 -2.59 -4.58 0.88
C TYR A 198 -1.82 -3.28 0.62
N GLY A 199 -1.35 -3.07 -0.61
CA GLY A 199 -0.64 -1.84 -0.99
C GLY A 199 -1.50 -0.58 -0.81
N LEU A 200 -2.77 -0.65 -1.17
CA LEU A 200 -3.71 0.46 -1.02
C LEU A 200 -4.05 0.75 0.45
N VAL A 201 -4.16 -0.28 1.32
CA VAL A 201 -4.31 -0.07 2.77
C VAL A 201 -3.13 0.74 3.32
N HIS A 202 -1.91 0.46 2.87
CA HIS A 202 -0.69 1.16 3.29
C HIS A 202 -0.49 2.51 2.62
N LEU A 203 -1.18 2.77 1.50
CA LEU A 203 -1.30 4.12 0.96
C LEU A 203 -2.12 5.01 1.90
N ILE A 204 -3.25 4.49 2.41
CA ILE A 204 -4.17 5.20 3.31
C ILE A 204 -3.60 5.29 4.73
N ARG A 205 -2.96 4.22 5.21
CA ARG A 205 -2.36 4.12 6.55
C ARG A 205 -0.86 3.85 6.41
N PRO A 206 -0.05 4.87 6.09
CA PRO A 206 1.36 4.69 5.83
C PRO A 206 2.14 4.32 7.09
N ALA A 207 3.15 3.48 6.91
CA ALA A 207 4.06 3.05 7.96
C ALA A 207 4.93 4.19 8.52
N SER A 208 5.16 5.24 7.73
CA SER A 208 5.84 6.46 8.14
C SER A 208 5.42 7.65 7.27
N PRO A 209 5.75 8.90 7.64
CA PRO A 209 5.52 10.06 6.77
C PRO A 209 6.25 9.99 5.41
N ASP A 210 7.42 9.33 5.40
CA ASP A 210 8.34 9.29 4.26
C ASP A 210 8.00 8.16 3.26
N TRP A 211 7.32 7.09 3.69
CA TRP A 211 7.02 5.91 2.87
C TRP A 211 5.81 5.12 3.39
N ASN A 212 5.13 4.44 2.46
CA ASN A 212 3.88 3.73 2.71
C ASN A 212 4.10 2.35 3.36
N LEU A 213 5.03 1.55 2.81
CA LEU A 213 5.38 0.20 3.29
C LEU A 213 6.82 -0.16 2.93
N GLY A 214 7.33 -1.30 3.45
CA GLY A 214 8.66 -1.83 3.11
C GLY A 214 8.63 -2.97 2.07
N ASP A 215 9.82 -3.42 1.63
CA ASP A 215 10.02 -4.45 0.60
C ASP A 215 10.44 -5.85 1.12
N THR A 216 10.39 -6.07 2.43
CA THR A 216 10.73 -7.34 3.09
C THR A 216 9.50 -8.23 3.31
N THR A 217 9.69 -9.50 3.65
CA THR A 217 8.62 -10.46 3.98
C THR A 217 7.68 -10.06 5.12
N ARG A 218 8.08 -9.11 5.98
CA ARG A 218 7.16 -8.47 6.95
C ARG A 218 5.98 -7.76 6.28
N TRP A 219 6.19 -7.29 5.05
CA TRP A 219 5.19 -6.59 4.25
C TRP A 219 4.82 -7.52 3.08
N GLN A 220 5.44 -7.30 1.93
CA GLN A 220 5.36 -8.13 0.74
C GLN A 220 6.75 -8.13 0.10
N VAL A 221 7.13 -9.24 -0.52
CA VAL A 221 8.38 -9.31 -1.24
C VAL A 221 8.27 -8.45 -2.50
N TYR A 222 8.91 -7.29 -2.47
CA TYR A 222 9.01 -6.38 -3.61
C TYR A 222 10.44 -6.39 -4.16
N ALA A 223 10.65 -6.94 -5.36
CA ALA A 223 11.98 -7.19 -5.90
C ALA A 223 12.35 -6.31 -7.10
N GLY A 224 11.61 -5.23 -7.32
CA GLY A 224 11.85 -4.29 -8.41
C GLY A 224 11.56 -4.91 -9.78
N GLN A 225 12.18 -4.37 -10.82
CA GLN A 225 11.86 -4.71 -12.21
C GLN A 225 12.16 -6.17 -12.56
N ALA A 226 13.16 -6.79 -11.92
CA ALA A 226 13.63 -8.13 -12.28
C ALA A 226 12.65 -9.25 -11.92
N SER A 227 11.73 -9.04 -10.97
CA SER A 227 10.71 -10.03 -10.62
C SER A 227 9.47 -9.95 -11.51
N SER A 228 9.24 -8.84 -12.20
CA SER A 228 8.11 -8.71 -13.12
C SER A 228 8.28 -9.65 -14.32
N THR A 229 7.38 -10.61 -14.47
CA THR A 229 7.34 -11.54 -15.60
C THR A 229 6.18 -11.21 -16.53
N ALA A 230 6.20 -11.71 -17.77
CA ALA A 230 5.07 -11.54 -18.68
C ALA A 230 3.73 -12.02 -18.07
N ARG A 231 3.78 -13.09 -17.26
CA ARG A 231 2.58 -13.63 -16.62
C ARG A 231 2.14 -12.84 -15.39
N SER A 232 3.08 -12.30 -14.59
CA SER A 232 2.69 -11.42 -13.47
C SER A 232 2.13 -10.09 -13.97
N LEU A 233 2.71 -9.53 -15.05
CA LEU A 233 2.17 -8.37 -15.76
C LEU A 233 0.75 -8.64 -16.27
N LYS A 234 0.55 -9.77 -16.96
CA LYS A 234 -0.78 -10.15 -17.46
C LYS A 234 -1.81 -10.33 -16.34
N ALA A 235 -1.48 -11.07 -15.28
CA ALA A 235 -2.40 -11.28 -14.16
C ALA A 235 -2.75 -9.96 -13.44
N THR A 236 -1.78 -9.06 -13.34
CA THR A 236 -1.98 -7.72 -12.77
C THR A 236 -2.91 -6.88 -13.63
N GLU A 237 -2.69 -6.86 -14.95
CA GLU A 237 -3.52 -6.11 -15.89
C GLU A 237 -4.94 -6.69 -16.01
N ASP A 238 -5.09 -8.01 -16.08
CA ASP A 238 -6.40 -8.69 -16.11
C ASP A 238 -7.23 -8.42 -14.84
N THR A 239 -6.58 -8.00 -13.75
CA THR A 239 -7.23 -7.65 -12.47
C THR A 239 -7.02 -6.18 -12.11
N ARG A 240 -6.66 -5.33 -13.08
CA ARG A 240 -6.30 -3.93 -12.86
C ARG A 240 -7.34 -3.24 -12.00
N GLY A 241 -6.92 -2.55 -10.95
CA GLY A 241 -7.82 -1.81 -10.08
C GLY A 241 -8.76 -2.64 -9.18
N LEU A 242 -8.76 -3.98 -9.28
CA LEU A 242 -9.59 -4.81 -8.41
C LEU A 242 -8.93 -4.99 -7.04
N VAL A 243 -9.72 -4.79 -5.99
CA VAL A 243 -9.35 -4.91 -4.58
C VAL A 243 -10.44 -5.65 -3.80
N LEU A 244 -10.13 -6.08 -2.58
CA LEU A 244 -11.11 -6.65 -1.67
C LEU A 244 -11.66 -5.59 -0.70
N SER A 245 -12.99 -5.54 -0.58
CA SER A 245 -13.71 -4.67 0.34
C SER A 245 -14.63 -5.49 1.25
N HIS A 246 -14.82 -5.04 2.49
CA HIS A 246 -15.76 -5.62 3.43
C HIS A 246 -16.52 -4.47 4.13
N GLN A 247 -17.86 -4.49 4.04
CA GLN A 247 -18.74 -3.48 4.63
C GLN A 247 -18.36 -2.03 4.23
N GLY A 248 -17.97 -1.81 2.98
CA GLY A 248 -17.55 -0.50 2.46
C GLY A 248 -16.13 -0.08 2.85
N GLY A 249 -15.44 -0.84 3.71
CA GLY A 249 -14.03 -0.64 4.04
C GLY A 249 -13.11 -1.47 3.14
N LEU A 250 -11.86 -1.03 2.99
CA LEU A 250 -10.82 -1.80 2.30
C LEU A 250 -10.29 -2.90 3.22
N VAL A 251 -10.12 -4.11 2.69
CA VAL A 251 -9.58 -5.26 3.46
C VAL A 251 -8.06 -5.28 3.37
N GLU A 252 -7.41 -5.37 4.52
CA GLU A 252 -5.99 -5.70 4.59
C GLU A 252 -5.79 -7.20 4.35
N THR A 253 -5.38 -7.55 3.14
CA THR A 253 -5.31 -8.94 2.69
C THR A 253 -3.94 -9.55 3.01
N LEU A 254 -3.87 -10.32 4.08
CA LEU A 254 -2.69 -11.08 4.45
C LEU A 254 -2.58 -12.35 3.61
N TYR A 255 -1.36 -12.81 3.33
CA TYR A 255 -1.13 -14.09 2.66
C TYR A 255 0.22 -14.69 3.07
N ALA A 256 0.36 -16.00 2.90
CA ALA A 256 1.62 -16.71 3.14
C ALA A 256 1.79 -17.92 2.22
N ALA A 257 3.03 -18.44 2.14
CA ALA A 257 3.37 -19.54 1.24
C ALA A 257 2.48 -20.78 1.44
N THR A 258 2.28 -21.21 2.68
CA THR A 258 1.53 -22.44 3.02
C THR A 258 0.45 -22.16 4.06
N GLN A 259 -0.56 -23.03 4.11
CA GLN A 259 -1.65 -22.94 5.09
C GLN A 259 -1.13 -23.00 6.54
N THR A 260 -0.10 -23.80 6.79
CA THR A 260 0.54 -23.88 8.11
C THR A 260 1.13 -22.53 8.54
N ILE A 261 1.78 -21.79 7.62
CA ILE A 261 2.30 -20.46 7.93
C ILE A 261 1.15 -19.48 8.17
N VAL A 262 0.06 -19.57 7.39
CA VAL A 262 -1.14 -18.76 7.62
C VAL A 262 -1.68 -18.96 9.04
N GLU A 263 -1.85 -20.20 9.48
CA GLU A 263 -2.37 -20.51 10.82
C GLU A 263 -1.45 -20.02 11.93
N GLN A 264 -0.13 -20.21 11.76
CA GLN A 264 0.86 -19.82 12.76
C GLN A 264 1.05 -18.30 12.85
N ALA A 265 1.12 -17.61 11.71
CA ALA A 265 1.45 -16.19 11.65
C ALA A 265 0.21 -15.29 11.68
N HIS A 266 -0.89 -15.71 11.05
CA HIS A 266 -2.07 -14.88 10.80
C HIS A 266 -3.36 -15.43 11.41
N GLY A 267 -3.35 -16.60 12.05
CA GLY A 267 -4.56 -17.24 12.58
C GLY A 267 -5.36 -16.37 13.57
N HIS A 268 -4.69 -15.41 14.22
CA HIS A 268 -5.30 -14.44 15.13
C HIS A 268 -5.58 -13.06 14.49
N LEU A 269 -5.12 -12.82 13.26
CA LEU A 269 -5.20 -11.54 12.55
C LEU A 269 -6.36 -11.47 11.55
N GLY A 270 -7.10 -12.57 11.37
CA GLY A 270 -8.26 -12.65 10.50
C GLY A 270 -8.01 -13.45 9.23
N ALA A 271 -8.62 -13.02 8.13
CA ALA A 271 -8.56 -13.73 6.85
C ALA A 271 -7.18 -13.64 6.19
N SER A 272 -6.66 -14.77 5.72
CA SER A 272 -5.36 -14.84 5.05
C SER A 272 -5.33 -15.95 4.00
N MET A 273 -4.73 -15.65 2.84
CA MET A 273 -4.62 -16.60 1.73
C MET A 273 -3.37 -17.47 1.80
N SER A 274 -3.51 -18.78 1.59
CA SER A 274 -2.37 -19.65 1.29
C SER A 274 -2.05 -19.62 -0.20
N GLN A 275 -0.82 -19.28 -0.58
CA GLN A 275 -0.39 -19.24 -1.98
C GLN A 275 -0.45 -20.64 -2.63
N HIS A 276 0.09 -21.68 -1.97
CA HIS A 276 -0.01 -23.05 -2.48
C HIS A 276 -1.45 -23.56 -2.52
N GLY A 277 -2.29 -23.15 -1.56
CA GLY A 277 -3.69 -23.51 -1.56
C GLY A 277 -4.47 -22.83 -2.70
N ALA A 278 -4.20 -21.54 -2.98
CA ALA A 278 -4.72 -20.83 -4.14
C ALA A 278 -4.33 -21.53 -5.44
N GLN A 279 -3.06 -21.95 -5.58
CA GLN A 279 -2.60 -22.73 -6.72
C GLN A 279 -3.38 -24.05 -6.88
N LYS A 280 -3.59 -24.79 -5.79
CA LYS A 280 -4.34 -26.05 -5.81
C LYS A 280 -5.80 -25.84 -6.23
N LEU A 281 -6.46 -24.81 -5.70
CA LEU A 281 -7.83 -24.47 -6.06
C LEU A 281 -7.93 -24.06 -7.54
N ALA A 282 -6.98 -23.28 -8.04
CA ALA A 282 -6.92 -22.91 -9.45
C ALA A 282 -6.72 -24.13 -10.36
N GLN A 283 -5.89 -25.10 -9.94
CA GLN A 283 -5.73 -26.38 -10.66
C GLN A 283 -7.00 -27.24 -10.65
N GLN A 284 -7.91 -27.03 -9.69
CA GLN A 284 -9.23 -27.67 -9.64
C GLN A 284 -10.27 -26.93 -10.48
N GLY A 285 -9.88 -25.88 -11.21
CA GLY A 285 -10.74 -25.11 -12.10
C GLY A 285 -11.47 -23.94 -11.45
N LEU A 286 -11.13 -23.58 -10.20
CA LEU A 286 -11.69 -22.40 -9.56
C LEU A 286 -11.10 -21.13 -10.16
N THR A 287 -11.95 -20.11 -10.32
CA THR A 287 -11.54 -18.77 -10.74
C THR A 287 -10.89 -18.01 -9.58
N TYR A 288 -10.16 -16.94 -9.89
CA TYR A 288 -9.54 -16.08 -8.89
C TYR A 288 -10.57 -15.48 -7.93
N ILE A 289 -11.79 -15.20 -8.40
CA ILE A 289 -12.90 -14.71 -7.58
C ILE A 289 -13.27 -15.75 -6.52
N GLN A 290 -13.50 -17.00 -6.94
CA GLN A 290 -13.86 -18.10 -6.04
C GLN A 290 -12.73 -18.44 -5.06
N ILE A 291 -11.47 -18.30 -5.50
CA ILE A 291 -10.30 -18.46 -4.63
C ILE A 291 -10.30 -17.39 -3.54
N LEU A 292 -10.49 -16.11 -3.91
CA LEU A 292 -10.51 -15.00 -2.96
C LEU A 292 -11.67 -15.12 -1.98
N GLU A 293 -12.88 -15.44 -2.45
CA GLU A 293 -14.07 -15.65 -1.59
C GLU A 293 -13.83 -16.74 -0.54
N ARG A 294 -13.06 -17.78 -0.88
CA ARG A 294 -12.76 -18.88 0.04
C ARG A 294 -11.78 -18.48 1.14
N TYR A 295 -10.82 -17.60 0.85
CA TYR A 295 -9.82 -17.17 1.83
C TYR A 295 -10.24 -15.92 2.62
N TYR A 296 -11.01 -15.03 2.00
CA TYR A 296 -11.44 -13.77 2.57
C TYR A 296 -12.97 -13.76 2.68
N ASN A 297 -13.51 -14.68 3.48
CA ASN A 297 -14.95 -14.84 3.65
C ASN A 297 -15.62 -13.52 4.09
N GLY A 298 -16.70 -13.16 3.40
CA GLY A 298 -17.43 -11.90 3.60
C GLY A 298 -16.89 -10.72 2.79
N ALA A 299 -15.65 -10.77 2.30
CA ALA A 299 -15.13 -9.75 1.42
C ALA A 299 -15.72 -9.89 0.01
N ILE A 300 -15.94 -8.76 -0.64
CA ILE A 300 -16.37 -8.66 -2.03
C ILE A 300 -15.28 -8.01 -2.86
N LEU A 301 -15.27 -8.30 -4.16
CA LEU A 301 -14.47 -7.51 -5.09
C LEU A 301 -15.04 -6.10 -5.21
N ALA A 302 -14.15 -5.12 -5.22
CA ALA A 302 -14.44 -3.75 -5.56
C ALA A 302 -13.39 -3.26 -6.56
N ARG A 303 -13.72 -2.19 -7.31
CA ARG A 303 -12.78 -1.54 -8.23
C ARG A 303 -12.46 -0.15 -7.71
N ILE A 304 -11.18 0.20 -7.65
CA ILE A 304 -10.75 1.55 -7.29
C ILE A 304 -11.20 2.51 -8.40
N ARG A 305 -11.92 3.57 -8.04
CA ARG A 305 -12.32 4.65 -8.96
C ARG A 305 -11.87 5.98 -8.38
N ARG A 306 -11.63 6.97 -9.25
CA ARG A 306 -11.64 8.37 -8.83
C ARG A 306 -13.10 8.78 -8.85
N ASP A 307 -13.64 9.19 -7.71
CA ASP A 307 -14.91 9.93 -7.77
C ASP A 307 -14.66 11.22 -8.56
N GLY A 308 -15.62 11.57 -9.42
CA GLY A 308 -15.73 12.88 -10.05
C GLY A 308 -16.35 13.85 -9.07
#